data_AF-A0A7I6MZC1-F1
#
_entry.id   AF-A0A7I6MZC1-F1
#
_cell.length_a   1.000
_cell.length_b   1.000
_cell.length_c   1.000
_cell.angle_alpha   90.00
_cell.angle_beta   90.00
_cell.angle_gamma   90.00
#
_symmetry.space_group_name_H-M   'P 1'
#
loop_
_entity.id
_entity.type
_entity.pdbx_description
1 polymer ?
#
loop_
_entity_poly.entity_id
_entity_poly.type
_entity_poly.pdbx_seq_one_letter_code
_entity_poly.pdbx_strand_id
1 'polypeptide(L)'
;KYPEVKKLFGHCWKTKYIVVAVVALQTYCAYQSQFLSWAPFLALCYIIGGTCNHAMMMGMHELSHNLGFKKILPNRILGIIANLPIGVPSSVSFKRYHMEHHRYQGEEGIDVDLPTRIEGLIFNNMLTKFWFVVFQVFFYSFRPLVVNPKKPGMWELYNWIACISYNSFIYSIAGPSGLFYLLLGSMLGAGIHPVAGHFIAEHYEFVLGYETYSYYGILNRLTFNVGLHN
;
A
#
# COMPACT_ATOMS: atom_id res chain seq x y z
N LYS A 1 -2.22 -32.79 -1.81
CA LYS A 1 -3.39 -32.98 -0.92
C LYS A 1 -4.66 -32.29 -1.44
N TYR A 2 -4.57 -31.08 -2.03
CA TYR A 2 -5.74 -30.36 -2.58
C TYR A 2 -5.52 -29.89 -4.05
N PRO A 3 -5.75 -30.74 -5.07
CA PRO A 3 -5.56 -30.38 -6.48
C PRO A 3 -6.48 -29.26 -6.97
N GLU A 4 -7.62 -29.05 -6.33
CA GLU A 4 -8.58 -27.98 -6.59
C GLU A 4 -7.98 -26.58 -6.38
N VAL A 5 -7.01 -26.44 -5.46
CA VAL A 5 -6.31 -25.17 -5.21
C VAL A 5 -5.55 -24.72 -6.47
N LYS A 6 -5.03 -25.66 -7.26
CA LYS A 6 -4.35 -25.33 -8.54
C LYS A 6 -5.28 -24.65 -9.55
N LYS A 7 -6.60 -24.83 -9.43
CA LYS A 7 -7.59 -24.14 -10.30
C LYS A 7 -7.69 -22.64 -9.98
N LEU A 8 -7.27 -22.23 -8.78
CA LEU A 8 -7.25 -20.83 -8.36
C LEU A 8 -5.98 -20.11 -8.81
N PHE A 9 -4.95 -20.85 -9.25
CA PHE A 9 -3.71 -20.25 -9.72
C PHE A 9 -3.92 -19.57 -11.07
N GLY A 10 -3.44 -18.34 -11.17
CA GLY A 10 -3.47 -17.61 -12.43
C GLY A 10 -3.58 -16.12 -12.21
N HIS A 11 -3.87 -15.43 -13.30
CA HIS A 11 -3.96 -13.97 -13.29
C HIS A 11 -5.41 -13.52 -13.10
N CYS A 12 -5.59 -12.48 -12.29
CA CYS A 12 -6.89 -11.85 -12.10
C CYS A 12 -7.13 -10.80 -13.21
N TRP A 13 -7.97 -11.15 -14.18
CA TRP A 13 -8.31 -10.25 -15.30
C TRP A 13 -9.01 -8.96 -14.87
N LYS A 14 -9.63 -8.95 -13.67
CA LYS A 14 -10.36 -7.81 -13.11
C LYS A 14 -9.45 -6.71 -12.57
N THR A 15 -8.21 -7.03 -12.18
CA THR A 15 -7.29 -6.11 -11.51
C THR A 15 -7.13 -4.79 -12.25
N LYS A 16 -6.94 -4.83 -13.57
CA LYS A 16 -6.80 -3.62 -14.41
C LYS A 16 -8.02 -2.71 -14.39
N TYR A 17 -9.22 -3.27 -14.36
CA TYR A 17 -10.46 -2.48 -14.34
C TYR A 17 -10.69 -1.85 -12.96
N ILE A 18 -10.40 -2.60 -11.89
CA ILE A 18 -10.49 -2.08 -10.52
C ILE A 18 -9.49 -0.94 -10.32
N VAL A 19 -8.22 -1.13 -10.71
CA VAL A 19 -7.19 -0.08 -10.62
C VAL A 19 -7.62 1.20 -11.35
N VAL A 20 -8.05 1.09 -12.62
CA VAL A 20 -8.46 2.28 -13.38
C VAL A 20 -9.68 2.96 -12.77
N ALA A 21 -10.67 2.18 -12.31
CA ALA A 21 -11.86 2.72 -11.67
C ALA A 21 -11.55 3.44 -10.36
N VAL A 22 -10.69 2.86 -9.51
CA VAL A 22 -10.30 3.48 -8.23
C VAL A 22 -9.44 4.72 -8.46
N VAL A 23 -8.52 4.71 -9.43
CA VAL A 23 -7.75 5.92 -9.80
C VAL A 23 -8.69 7.03 -10.26
N ALA A 24 -9.65 6.74 -11.14
CA ALA A 24 -10.63 7.73 -11.60
C ALA A 24 -11.50 8.27 -10.44
N LEU A 25 -11.95 7.40 -9.54
CA LEU A 25 -12.67 7.81 -8.33
C LEU A 25 -11.82 8.72 -7.44
N GLN A 26 -10.57 8.36 -7.19
CA GLN A 26 -9.65 9.14 -6.38
C GLN A 26 -9.34 10.50 -7.03
N THR A 27 -9.17 10.57 -8.35
CA THR A 27 -9.03 11.84 -9.09
C THR A 27 -10.27 12.71 -8.92
N TYR A 28 -11.46 12.13 -9.06
CA TYR A 28 -12.72 12.85 -8.87
C TYR A 28 -12.88 13.37 -7.44
N CYS A 29 -12.65 12.53 -6.44
CA CYS A 29 -12.73 12.93 -5.03
C CYS A 29 -11.68 13.98 -4.66
N ALA A 30 -10.46 13.88 -5.19
CA ALA A 30 -9.43 14.91 -5.03
C ALA A 30 -9.91 16.25 -5.60
N TYR A 31 -10.52 16.25 -6.79
CA TYR A 31 -11.10 17.47 -7.37
C TYR A 31 -12.24 18.02 -6.52
N GLN A 32 -13.15 17.18 -6.03
CA GLN A 32 -14.27 17.62 -5.19
C GLN A 32 -13.83 18.16 -3.82
N SER A 33 -12.69 17.69 -3.30
CA SER A 33 -12.21 18.03 -1.96
C SER A 33 -12.03 19.53 -1.74
N GLN A 34 -11.74 20.30 -2.80
CA GLN A 34 -11.56 21.75 -2.73
C GLN A 34 -12.85 22.52 -2.38
N PHE A 35 -14.01 21.91 -2.57
CA PHE A 35 -15.31 22.54 -2.30
C PHE A 35 -15.88 22.17 -0.92
N LEU A 36 -15.16 21.35 -0.14
CA LEU A 36 -15.64 20.84 1.15
C LEU A 36 -15.13 21.69 2.31
N SER A 37 -15.97 21.87 3.33
CA SER A 37 -15.52 22.31 4.64
C SER A 37 -14.79 21.18 5.38
N TRP A 38 -14.11 21.50 6.48
CA TRP A 38 -13.21 20.58 7.17
C TRP A 38 -13.85 19.23 7.58
N ALA A 39 -15.05 19.24 8.15
CA ALA A 39 -15.70 18.01 8.61
C ALA A 39 -16.01 17.01 7.46
N PRO A 40 -16.74 17.40 6.38
CA PRO A 40 -16.95 16.50 5.25
C PRO A 40 -15.66 16.18 4.49
N PHE A 41 -14.67 17.07 4.48
CA PHE A 41 -13.34 16.79 3.93
C PHE A 41 -12.66 15.63 4.68
N LEU A 42 -12.60 15.69 6.01
CA LEU A 42 -12.00 14.62 6.83
C LEU A 42 -12.76 13.30 6.69
N ALA A 43 -14.10 13.34 6.61
CA ALA A 43 -14.92 12.16 6.34
C ALA A 43 -14.60 11.54 4.97
N LEU A 44 -14.45 12.38 3.92
CA LEU A 44 -14.06 11.93 2.59
C LEU A 44 -12.66 11.30 2.60
N CYS A 45 -11.69 11.92 3.27
CA CYS A 45 -10.33 11.40 3.43
C CYS A 45 -10.31 10.04 4.12
N TYR A 46 -11.07 9.87 5.21
CA TYR A 46 -11.07 8.61 5.95
C TYR A 46 -11.83 7.50 5.22
N ILE A 47 -13.09 7.74 4.88
CA ILE A 47 -13.99 6.69 4.36
C ILE A 47 -13.59 6.28 2.94
N ILE A 48 -13.43 7.26 2.04
CA ILE A 48 -13.13 6.98 0.63
C ILE A 48 -11.63 6.97 0.39
N GLY A 49 -10.92 8.01 0.81
CA GLY A 49 -9.47 8.13 0.61
C GLY A 49 -8.69 6.98 1.24
N GLY A 50 -8.89 6.73 2.54
CA GLY A 50 -8.24 5.66 3.29
C GLY A 50 -8.51 4.28 2.71
N THR A 51 -9.79 3.96 2.48
CA THR A 51 -10.19 2.67 1.89
C THR A 51 -9.57 2.47 0.50
N CYS A 52 -9.68 3.48 -0.39
CA CYS A 52 -9.17 3.36 -1.74
C CYS A 52 -7.65 3.32 -1.78
N ASN A 53 -6.95 4.18 -1.04
CA ASN A 53 -5.49 4.18 -1.05
C ASN A 53 -4.92 2.88 -0.50
N HIS A 54 -5.53 2.33 0.55
CA HIS A 54 -5.17 1.00 1.00
C HIS A 54 -5.43 -0.07 -0.05
N ALA A 55 -6.61 -0.06 -0.70
CA ALA A 55 -6.90 -0.96 -1.80
C ALA A 55 -5.86 -0.82 -2.93
N MET A 56 -5.39 0.39 -3.23
CA MET A 56 -4.37 0.64 -4.24
C MET A 56 -2.98 0.13 -3.83
N MET A 57 -2.61 0.21 -2.55
CA MET A 57 -1.41 -0.45 -2.03
C MET A 57 -1.51 -1.97 -2.21
N MET A 58 -2.68 -2.56 -1.95
CA MET A 58 -2.94 -3.99 -2.20
C MET A 58 -2.96 -4.32 -3.70
N GLY A 59 -3.44 -3.41 -4.55
CA GLY A 59 -3.33 -3.54 -5.99
C GLY A 59 -1.86 -3.57 -6.44
N MET A 60 -1.02 -2.68 -5.92
CA MET A 60 0.43 -2.71 -6.17
C MET A 60 1.06 -4.01 -5.67
N HIS A 61 0.63 -4.51 -4.52
CA HIS A 61 1.01 -5.79 -3.97
C HIS A 61 0.74 -6.94 -4.95
N GLU A 62 -0.49 -7.11 -5.44
CA GLU A 62 -0.82 -8.16 -6.41
C GLU A 62 -0.02 -8.04 -7.73
N LEU A 63 0.23 -6.80 -8.16
CA LEU A 63 0.99 -6.52 -9.38
C LEU A 63 2.50 -6.77 -9.21
N SER A 64 3.00 -6.70 -7.98
CA SER A 64 4.38 -7.06 -7.66
C SER A 64 4.64 -8.55 -7.95
N HIS A 65 3.67 -9.41 -7.62
CA HIS A 65 3.64 -10.85 -7.92
C HIS A 65 3.32 -11.18 -9.39
N ASN A 66 3.07 -10.15 -10.22
CA ASN A 66 2.64 -10.28 -11.61
C ASN A 66 1.27 -10.97 -11.79
N LEU A 67 0.37 -10.86 -10.81
CA LEU A 67 -0.94 -11.52 -10.86
C LEU A 67 -2.00 -10.76 -11.68
N GLY A 68 -1.73 -9.54 -12.15
CA GLY A 68 -2.63 -8.80 -13.03
C GLY A 68 -2.56 -9.22 -14.50
N PHE A 69 -1.38 -9.63 -14.98
CA PHE A 69 -1.15 -10.01 -16.39
C PHE A 69 -0.10 -11.11 -16.54
N LYS A 70 -0.14 -11.83 -17.66
CA LYS A 70 0.88 -12.86 -18.00
C LYS A 70 2.29 -12.30 -18.20
N LYS A 71 2.41 -11.08 -18.73
CA LYS A 71 3.70 -10.43 -19.01
C LYS A 71 4.10 -9.49 -17.87
N ILE A 72 5.40 -9.41 -17.59
CA ILE A 72 5.94 -8.57 -16.50
C ILE A 72 5.69 -7.07 -16.74
N LEU A 73 5.93 -6.59 -17.97
CA LEU A 73 5.85 -5.16 -18.28
C LEU A 73 4.45 -4.55 -18.01
N PRO A 74 3.32 -5.13 -18.46
CA PRO A 74 2.00 -4.63 -18.12
C PRO A 74 1.71 -4.57 -16.62
N ASN A 75 2.17 -5.54 -15.83
CA ASN A 75 2.02 -5.49 -14.37
C ASN A 75 2.79 -4.31 -13.77
N ARG A 76 4.03 -4.08 -14.24
CA ARG A 76 4.84 -2.96 -13.78
C ARG A 76 4.20 -1.61 -14.12
N ILE A 77 3.71 -1.44 -15.35
CA ILE A 77 3.03 -0.20 -15.78
C ILE A 77 1.75 0.00 -14.96
N LEU A 78 0.93 -1.04 -14.80
CA LEU A 78 -0.29 -0.92 -14.00
C LEU A 78 0.02 -0.67 -12.51
N GLY A 79 1.14 -1.17 -11.99
CA GLY A 79 1.61 -0.88 -10.63
C GLY A 79 1.94 0.61 -10.45
N ILE A 80 2.60 1.23 -11.43
CA ILE A 80 2.84 2.68 -11.44
C ILE A 80 1.52 3.46 -11.51
N ILE A 81 0.57 3.02 -12.34
CA ILE A 81 -0.78 3.62 -12.39
C ILE A 81 -1.48 3.48 -11.03
N ALA A 82 -1.35 2.31 -10.40
CA ALA A 82 -1.95 2.04 -9.11
C ALA A 82 -1.38 2.92 -7.99
N ASN A 83 -0.13 3.35 -8.14
CA ASN A 83 0.56 4.21 -7.20
C ASN A 83 0.12 5.68 -7.25
N LEU A 84 -0.43 6.15 -8.37
CA LEU A 84 -0.77 7.56 -8.57
C LEU A 84 -1.59 8.18 -7.41
N PRO A 85 -2.72 7.58 -6.95
CA PRO A 85 -3.51 8.13 -5.86
C PRO A 85 -2.85 8.05 -4.47
N ILE A 86 -1.73 7.32 -4.33
CA ILE A 86 -0.98 7.27 -3.06
C ILE A 86 -0.26 8.61 -2.81
N GLY A 87 0.09 9.34 -3.88
CA GLY A 87 0.76 10.63 -3.82
C GLY A 87 2.27 10.58 -3.54
N VAL A 88 2.84 9.39 -3.33
CA VAL A 88 4.28 9.18 -3.12
C VAL A 88 4.76 8.03 -4.02
N PRO A 89 5.86 8.20 -4.79
CA PRO A 89 6.34 7.15 -5.68
C PRO A 89 6.91 5.97 -4.89
N SER A 90 6.25 4.82 -4.97
CA SER A 90 6.61 3.63 -4.20
C SER A 90 6.46 2.31 -4.97
N SER A 91 5.64 2.19 -6.03
CA SER A 91 5.35 0.89 -6.66
C SER A 91 6.57 0.08 -7.07
N VAL A 92 7.54 0.72 -7.74
CA VAL A 92 8.73 0.01 -8.23
C VAL A 92 9.65 -0.41 -7.08
N SER A 93 9.89 0.48 -6.13
CA SER A 93 10.72 0.18 -4.95
C SER A 93 10.04 -0.87 -4.07
N PHE A 94 8.74 -0.73 -3.82
CA PHE A 94 7.91 -1.68 -3.08
C PHE A 94 8.08 -3.08 -3.65
N LYS A 95 7.92 -3.28 -4.97
CA LYS A 95 8.12 -4.59 -5.59
C LYS A 95 9.50 -5.20 -5.28
N ARG A 96 10.57 -4.40 -5.23
CA ARG A 96 11.91 -4.92 -4.95
C ARG A 96 12.05 -5.42 -3.52
N TYR A 97 11.61 -4.61 -2.56
CA TYR A 97 11.65 -4.97 -1.14
C TYR A 97 10.68 -6.10 -0.82
N HIS A 98 9.46 -6.03 -1.36
CA HIS A 98 8.43 -7.04 -1.18
C HIS A 98 8.84 -8.43 -1.66
N MET A 99 9.48 -8.53 -2.83
CA MET A 99 9.98 -9.82 -3.33
C MET A 99 11.12 -10.39 -2.46
N GLU A 100 11.89 -9.54 -1.77
CA GLU A 100 12.89 -9.99 -0.81
C GLU A 100 12.24 -10.43 0.50
N HIS A 101 11.26 -9.70 1.01
CA HIS A 101 10.45 -10.10 2.16
C HIS A 101 9.87 -11.51 1.95
N HIS A 102 9.26 -11.79 0.79
CA HIS A 102 8.75 -13.14 0.45
C HIS A 102 9.84 -14.23 0.40
N ARG A 103 11.09 -13.86 0.11
CA ARG A 103 12.19 -14.82 -0.09
C ARG A 103 13.00 -15.06 1.18
N TYR A 104 13.14 -14.04 2.00
CA TYR A 104 14.01 -13.95 3.18
C TYR A 104 13.20 -13.49 4.39
N GLN A 105 11.95 -13.95 4.48
CA GLN A 105 11.00 -13.53 5.51
C GLN A 105 11.59 -13.77 6.90
N GLY A 106 11.54 -12.75 7.76
CA GLY A 106 12.08 -12.83 9.11
C GLY A 106 13.61 -12.72 9.21
N GLU A 107 14.34 -12.59 8.08
CA GLU A 107 15.80 -12.47 8.10
C GLU A 107 16.24 -11.03 8.42
N GLU A 108 16.82 -10.85 9.61
CA GLU A 108 17.27 -9.56 10.12
C GLU A 108 18.28 -8.87 9.17
N GLY A 109 18.01 -7.61 8.82
CA GLY A 109 18.86 -6.82 7.93
C GLY A 109 18.60 -7.03 6.44
N ILE A 110 17.84 -8.06 6.05
CA ILE A 110 17.39 -8.27 4.66
C ILE A 110 15.91 -7.91 4.54
N ASP A 111 15.07 -8.53 5.37
CA ASP A 111 13.65 -8.22 5.47
C ASP A 111 13.45 -6.88 6.17
N VAL A 112 13.09 -5.88 5.37
CA VAL A 112 12.90 -4.50 5.83
C VAL A 112 11.53 -4.27 6.45
N ASP A 113 10.66 -5.28 6.46
CA ASP A 113 9.35 -5.17 7.08
C ASP A 113 9.44 -5.43 8.59
N LEU A 114 10.53 -6.06 9.05
CA LEU A 114 10.88 -6.19 10.46
C LEU A 114 11.20 -4.82 11.11
N PRO A 115 10.64 -4.52 12.28
CA PRO A 115 11.03 -3.33 13.03
C PRO A 115 12.48 -3.44 13.52
N THR A 116 13.19 -2.33 13.48
CA THR A 116 14.52 -2.21 14.08
C THR A 116 14.46 -2.36 15.60
N ARG A 117 15.60 -2.70 16.22
CA ARG A 117 15.71 -2.74 17.69
C ARG A 117 15.32 -1.41 18.35
N ILE A 118 15.64 -0.28 17.73
CA ILE A 118 15.29 1.05 18.25
C ILE A 118 13.77 1.25 18.23
N GLU A 119 13.11 0.90 17.13
CA GLU A 119 11.63 0.92 17.05
C GLU A 119 11.01 0.03 18.13
N GLY A 120 11.54 -1.18 18.34
CA GLY A 120 11.08 -2.07 19.41
C GLY A 120 11.24 -1.51 20.83
N LEU A 121 12.29 -0.72 21.09
CA LEU A 121 12.50 -0.05 22.37
C LEU A 121 11.57 1.17 22.57
N ILE A 122 11.25 1.90 21.51
CA ILE A 122 10.38 3.08 21.56
C ILE A 122 8.90 2.67 21.64
N PHE A 123 8.47 1.73 20.79
CA PHE A 123 7.08 1.34 20.59
C PHE A 123 6.66 0.15 21.47
N ASN A 124 6.92 0.26 22.77
CA ASN A 124 6.77 -0.85 23.73
C ASN A 124 5.53 -0.78 24.64
N ASN A 125 4.73 0.30 24.60
CA ASN A 125 3.54 0.47 25.44
C ASN A 125 2.32 0.91 24.61
N MET A 126 1.13 0.96 25.23
CA MET A 126 -0.11 1.26 24.51
C MET A 126 -0.08 2.60 23.76
N LEU A 127 0.43 3.66 24.39
CA LEU A 127 0.46 4.99 23.78
C LEU A 127 1.46 5.05 22.62
N THR A 128 2.65 4.49 22.79
CA THR A 128 3.66 4.51 21.72
C THR A 128 3.24 3.60 20.56
N LYS A 129 2.66 2.43 20.84
CA LYS A 129 2.08 1.55 19.80
C LYS A 129 0.93 2.21 19.05
N PHE A 130 0.08 2.99 19.72
CA PHE A 130 -0.95 3.77 19.04
C PHE A 130 -0.34 4.73 18.01
N TRP A 131 0.69 5.48 18.40
CA TRP A 131 1.39 6.37 17.46
C TRP A 131 2.14 5.62 16.36
N PHE A 132 2.68 4.44 16.66
CA PHE A 132 3.25 3.56 15.64
C PHE A 132 2.24 3.23 14.55
N VAL A 133 1.03 2.80 14.94
CA VAL A 133 -0.05 2.48 13.99
C VAL A 133 -0.51 3.72 13.21
N VAL A 134 -0.65 4.89 13.85
CA VAL A 134 -1.02 6.14 13.16
C VAL A 134 0.01 6.52 12.08
N PHE A 135 1.30 6.34 12.37
CA PHE A 135 2.39 6.76 11.50
C PHE A 135 3.07 5.58 10.76
N GLN A 136 2.42 4.42 10.72
CA GLN A 136 2.94 3.18 10.15
C GLN A 136 3.53 3.36 8.76
N VAL A 137 2.85 4.13 7.91
CA VAL A 137 3.29 4.42 6.53
C VAL A 137 4.69 5.01 6.48
N PHE A 138 5.08 5.83 7.46
CA PHE A 138 6.39 6.47 7.49
C PHE A 138 7.47 5.46 7.90
N PHE A 139 7.22 4.64 8.93
CA PHE A 139 8.15 3.58 9.32
C PHE A 139 8.38 2.61 8.17
N TYR A 140 7.30 2.13 7.55
CA TYR A 140 7.36 1.21 6.42
C TYR A 140 8.07 1.81 5.20
N SER A 141 7.90 3.12 4.94
CA SER A 141 8.52 3.78 3.78
C SER A 141 9.99 4.16 4.01
N PHE A 142 10.36 4.56 5.22
CA PHE A 142 11.72 5.05 5.52
C PHE A 142 12.67 3.96 6.01
N ARG A 143 12.18 2.94 6.73
CA ARG A 143 13.02 1.85 7.25
C ARG A 143 13.88 1.17 6.17
N PRO A 144 13.35 0.86 4.98
CA PRO A 144 14.14 0.25 3.91
C PRO A 144 15.36 1.09 3.47
N LEU A 145 15.27 2.43 3.61
CA LEU A 145 16.36 3.35 3.26
C LEU A 145 17.49 3.36 4.29
N VAL A 146 17.24 2.85 5.49
CA VAL A 146 18.21 2.80 6.58
C VAL A 146 18.75 1.37 6.74
N VAL A 147 17.88 0.37 6.70
CA VAL A 147 18.23 -1.04 6.98
C VAL A 147 18.90 -1.71 5.77
N ASN A 148 18.31 -1.59 4.59
CA ASN A 148 18.81 -2.24 3.37
C ASN A 148 18.67 -1.31 2.14
N PRO A 149 19.42 -0.20 2.10
CA PRO A 149 19.26 0.82 1.07
C PRO A 149 19.59 0.28 -0.32
N LYS A 150 18.65 0.43 -1.24
CA LYS A 150 18.81 0.02 -2.64
C LYS A 150 19.06 1.23 -3.53
N LYS A 151 20.02 1.11 -4.45
CA LYS A 151 20.25 2.13 -5.49
C LYS A 151 19.03 2.19 -6.42
N PRO A 152 18.42 3.37 -6.63
CA PRO A 152 17.33 3.54 -7.59
C PRO A 152 17.80 3.31 -9.03
N GLY A 153 16.97 2.68 -9.86
CA GLY A 153 17.22 2.49 -11.28
C GLY A 153 16.29 3.33 -12.17
N MET A 154 16.29 3.02 -13.47
CA MET A 154 15.47 3.74 -14.45
C MET A 154 13.96 3.57 -14.22
N TRP A 155 13.53 2.43 -13.67
CA TRP A 155 12.11 2.20 -13.41
C TRP A 155 11.61 3.03 -12.21
N GLU A 156 12.42 3.20 -11.18
CA GLU A 156 12.13 4.14 -10.09
C GLU A 156 12.02 5.56 -10.64
N LEU A 157 12.90 5.97 -11.55
CA LEU A 157 12.78 7.28 -12.22
C LEU A 157 11.44 7.42 -12.97
N TYR A 158 11.01 6.41 -13.73
CA TYR A 158 9.70 6.46 -14.40
C TYR A 158 8.52 6.54 -13.42
N ASN A 159 8.60 5.81 -12.29
CA ASN A 159 7.59 5.89 -11.25
C ASN A 159 7.55 7.29 -10.61
N TRP A 160 8.72 7.89 -10.37
CA TRP A 160 8.83 9.25 -9.85
C TRP A 160 8.22 10.26 -10.81
N ILE A 161 8.58 10.22 -12.10
CA ILE A 161 8.02 11.11 -13.12
C ILE A 161 6.49 10.97 -13.14
N ALA A 162 5.96 9.75 -13.23
CA ALA A 162 4.51 9.53 -13.29
C ALA A 162 3.78 10.06 -12.04
N CYS A 163 4.30 9.77 -10.84
CA CYS A 163 3.70 10.21 -9.59
C CYS A 163 3.76 11.72 -9.42
N ILE A 164 4.91 12.34 -9.71
CA ILE A 164 5.09 13.79 -9.61
C ILE A 164 4.20 14.49 -10.64
N SER A 165 4.16 14.02 -11.90
CA SER A 165 3.27 14.57 -12.92
C SER A 165 1.80 14.49 -12.52
N TYR A 166 1.36 13.36 -11.95
CA TYR A 166 -0.01 13.21 -11.46
C TYR A 166 -0.30 14.15 -10.27
N ASN A 167 0.61 14.26 -9.31
CA ASN A 167 0.47 15.21 -8.19
C ASN A 167 0.38 16.65 -8.69
N SER A 168 1.25 17.06 -9.62
CA SER A 168 1.20 18.39 -10.24
C SER A 168 -0.13 18.62 -10.97
N PHE A 169 -0.64 17.62 -11.67
CA PHE A 169 -1.95 17.67 -12.31
C PHE A 169 -3.07 17.88 -11.27
N ILE A 170 -3.11 17.08 -10.21
CA ILE A 170 -4.10 17.21 -9.12
C ILE A 170 -4.01 18.59 -8.48
N TYR A 171 -2.80 19.07 -8.18
CA TYR A 171 -2.61 20.41 -7.63
C TYR A 171 -3.13 21.51 -8.56
N SER A 172 -2.93 21.37 -9.88
CA SER A 172 -3.39 22.36 -10.85
C SER A 172 -4.92 22.50 -10.92
N ILE A 173 -5.66 21.42 -10.64
CA ILE A 173 -7.14 21.39 -10.74
C ILE A 173 -7.86 21.49 -9.38
N ALA A 174 -7.18 21.17 -8.28
CA ALA A 174 -7.78 21.03 -6.95
C ALA A 174 -6.98 21.71 -5.83
N GLY A 175 -5.86 22.33 -6.17
CA GLY A 175 -4.99 23.03 -5.23
C GLY A 175 -4.45 22.12 -4.10
N PRO A 176 -4.11 22.72 -2.95
CA PRO A 176 -3.61 21.99 -1.78
C PRO A 176 -4.60 20.95 -1.24
N SER A 177 -5.91 21.21 -1.30
CA SER A 177 -6.94 20.30 -0.77
C SER A 177 -6.91 18.95 -1.47
N GLY A 178 -6.78 18.93 -2.81
CA GLY A 178 -6.70 17.69 -3.57
C GLY A 178 -5.45 16.87 -3.27
N LEU A 179 -4.28 17.52 -3.13
CA LEU A 179 -3.07 16.82 -2.71
C LEU A 179 -3.17 16.30 -1.27
N PHE A 180 -3.70 17.11 -0.36
CA PHE A 180 -3.86 16.73 1.03
C PHE A 180 -4.84 15.57 1.18
N TYR A 181 -5.91 15.52 0.38
CA TYR A 181 -6.81 14.38 0.29
C TYR A 181 -6.08 13.07 -0.03
N LEU A 182 -5.22 13.07 -1.07
CA LEU A 182 -4.45 11.88 -1.46
C LEU A 182 -3.45 11.46 -0.38
N LEU A 183 -2.66 12.40 0.14
CA LEU A 183 -1.61 12.10 1.13
C LEU A 183 -2.21 11.68 2.48
N LEU A 184 -3.26 12.37 2.94
CA LEU A 184 -3.95 12.03 4.18
C LEU A 184 -4.67 10.68 4.04
N GLY A 185 -5.30 10.43 2.88
CA GLY A 185 -5.86 9.12 2.56
C GLY A 185 -4.84 8.00 2.66
N SER A 186 -3.62 8.20 2.16
CA SER A 186 -2.52 7.22 2.29
C SER A 186 -2.10 6.98 3.74
N MET A 187 -1.95 8.04 4.53
CA MET A 187 -1.60 7.93 5.94
C MET A 187 -2.66 7.20 6.74
N LEU A 188 -3.95 7.51 6.52
CA LEU A 188 -5.06 6.85 7.19
C LEU A 188 -5.19 5.39 6.73
N GLY A 189 -5.15 5.16 5.41
CA GLY A 189 -5.32 3.87 4.77
C GLY A 189 -4.21 2.86 5.09
N ALA A 190 -2.99 3.32 5.33
CA ALA A 190 -1.87 2.47 5.77
C ALA A 190 -1.62 2.52 7.28
N GLY A 191 -2.52 3.14 8.05
CA GLY A 191 -2.39 3.32 9.50
C GLY A 191 -3.59 2.80 10.26
N ILE A 192 -4.32 3.69 10.93
CA ILE A 192 -5.43 3.33 11.84
C ILE A 192 -6.72 2.86 11.15
N HIS A 193 -6.79 2.85 9.81
CA HIS A 193 -8.01 2.44 9.13
C HIS A 193 -8.21 0.91 9.25
N PRO A 194 -9.44 0.41 9.52
CA PRO A 194 -9.70 -1.03 9.67
C PRO A 194 -9.25 -1.93 8.52
N VAL A 195 -9.19 -1.42 7.28
CA VAL A 195 -8.72 -2.18 6.11
C VAL A 195 -7.21 -2.47 6.19
N ALA A 196 -6.47 -1.61 6.90
CA ALA A 196 -5.05 -1.72 7.17
C ALA A 196 -4.70 -2.74 8.25
N GLY A 197 -5.70 -3.31 8.94
CA GLY A 197 -5.48 -4.21 10.07
C GLY A 197 -4.62 -5.43 9.74
N HIS A 198 -4.57 -5.86 8.48
CA HIS A 198 -3.71 -6.95 8.05
C HIS A 198 -2.21 -6.63 8.18
N PHE A 199 -1.79 -5.35 8.13
CA PHE A 199 -0.39 -4.99 8.38
C PHE A 199 0.04 -5.41 9.80
N ILE A 200 -0.87 -5.36 10.76
CA ILE A 200 -0.62 -5.85 12.12
C ILE A 200 -0.68 -7.38 12.15
N ALA A 201 -1.56 -8.01 11.37
CA ALA A 201 -1.66 -9.47 11.32
C ALA A 201 -0.44 -10.13 10.66
N GLU A 202 0.10 -9.56 9.59
CA GLU A 202 1.15 -10.19 8.77
C GLU A 202 2.57 -9.90 9.24
N HIS A 203 2.78 -8.87 10.07
CA HIS A 203 4.12 -8.44 10.51
C HIS A 203 4.37 -8.61 12.01
N TYR A 204 3.46 -9.28 12.71
CA TYR A 204 3.61 -9.56 14.13
C TYR A 204 3.40 -11.04 14.39
N GLU A 205 4.40 -11.62 15.02
CA GLU A 205 4.36 -12.98 15.50
C GLU A 205 3.51 -13.05 16.78
N PHE A 206 2.24 -13.43 16.64
CA PHE A 206 1.35 -13.65 17.78
C PHE A 206 1.61 -15.00 18.47
N VAL A 207 2.17 -15.95 17.72
CA VAL A 207 2.55 -17.29 18.15
C VAL A 207 3.97 -17.55 17.67
N LEU A 208 4.89 -17.79 18.60
CA LEU A 208 6.30 -18.02 18.29
C LEU A 208 6.46 -19.17 17.28
N GLY A 209 7.27 -18.93 16.24
CA GLY A 209 7.46 -19.75 15.06
C GLY A 209 6.48 -19.51 13.90
N TYR A 210 5.50 -18.60 14.03
CA TYR A 210 4.48 -18.36 13.00
C TYR A 210 4.47 -16.89 12.57
N GLU A 211 5.04 -16.63 11.39
CA GLU A 211 5.18 -15.27 10.87
C GLU A 211 3.98 -14.79 10.04
N THR A 212 3.03 -15.67 9.70
CA THR A 212 1.94 -15.32 8.77
C THR A 212 0.56 -15.68 9.32
N TYR A 213 -0.40 -14.77 9.10
CA TYR A 213 -1.78 -14.91 9.53
C TYR A 213 -2.73 -14.45 8.43
N SER A 214 -3.77 -15.25 8.18
CA SER A 214 -4.80 -14.93 7.19
C SER A 214 -5.93 -14.10 7.81
N TYR A 215 -6.53 -13.20 7.03
CA TYR A 215 -7.73 -12.45 7.40
C TYR A 215 -8.88 -12.73 6.43
N TYR A 216 -9.98 -13.27 6.94
CA TYR A 216 -11.13 -13.72 6.14
C TYR A 216 -12.37 -12.81 6.23
N GLY A 217 -12.25 -11.60 6.79
CA GLY A 217 -13.39 -10.71 7.01
C GLY A 217 -13.88 -9.98 5.76
N ILE A 218 -15.04 -9.30 5.87
CA ILE A 218 -15.73 -8.67 4.73
C ILE A 218 -14.91 -7.58 4.04
N LEU A 219 -14.04 -6.88 4.78
CA LEU A 219 -13.19 -5.82 4.24
C LEU A 219 -12.17 -6.37 3.23
N ASN A 220 -11.87 -7.67 3.26
CA ASN A 220 -10.95 -8.30 2.33
C ASN A 220 -11.42 -8.16 0.86
N ARG A 221 -12.73 -8.06 0.65
CA ARG A 221 -13.34 -7.85 -0.69
C ARG A 221 -12.99 -6.48 -1.29
N LEU A 222 -12.63 -5.51 -0.46
CA LEU A 222 -12.22 -4.17 -0.88
C LEU A 222 -10.71 -4.10 -1.13
N THR A 223 -9.95 -5.12 -0.71
CA THR A 223 -8.48 -5.13 -0.68
C THR A 223 -7.92 -6.31 -1.47
N PHE A 224 -8.51 -6.60 -2.63
CA PHE A 224 -8.05 -7.66 -3.55
C PHE A 224 -8.01 -9.07 -2.94
N ASN A 225 -8.71 -9.29 -1.84
CA ASN A 225 -8.66 -10.51 -1.04
C ASN A 225 -7.27 -10.83 -0.45
N VAL A 226 -6.43 -9.81 -0.21
CA VAL A 226 -5.07 -9.96 0.35
C VAL A 226 -5.00 -10.82 1.61
N GLY A 227 -6.03 -10.89 2.44
CA GLY A 227 -6.02 -11.78 3.61
C GLY A 227 -5.94 -13.27 3.30
N LEU A 228 -5.95 -13.68 2.02
CA LEU A 228 -5.70 -15.05 1.52
C LEU A 228 -4.26 -15.26 1.03
N HIS A 229 -3.37 -14.29 1.23
CA HIS A 229 -2.09 -14.17 0.53
C HIS A 229 -0.99 -15.15 0.99
N ASN A 230 -1.17 -15.81 2.14
CA ASN A 230 -0.22 -16.80 2.67
C ASN A 230 -0.71 -18.25 2.47
#